data_AF-A0A0F8ZLJ7-F1
#
_entry.id   AF-A0A0F8ZLJ7-F1
#
_cell.length_a   1.000
_cell.length_b   1.000
_cell.length_c   1.000
_cell.angle_alpha   90.00
_cell.angle_beta   90.00
_cell.angle_gamma   90.00
#
_symmetry.space_group_name_H-M   'P 1'
#
loop_
_entity.id
_entity.type
_entity.pdbx_description
1 polymer ?
#
loop_
_entity_poly.entity_id
_entity_poly.type
_entity_poly.pdbx_seq_one_letter_code
_entity_poly.pdbx_strand_id
1 'polypeptide(L)'
;MAKTSIEWTDFSINPIRARWKIGMDPNYLSSRLPYHSGHYCEKISPGCKNCYASRLQPRFGLPTFSEAIAQRDDIEVYLDESKLQQVLRRKKPTKYFWCDMSDMFGSWVPDEWTNKCFATMALTPQHTHQVLTKRAERMQAYFAPGRYRDCQVADQAKIIHTSVSPFKLPSEAVFDARRVARGEPWLIDTWPLSNVWLGVSAENQDTFDERVPLLMDTPAAVRFISYEPALGPVDFSLWRPVETIGGVEFERWIDWIIAGGESGPGARPSNPEWFRSLRDQCQAAGV
;
A
#
# COMPACT_ATOMS: atom_id res chain seq x y z
N MET A 1 10.74 12.00 -7.39
CA MET A 1 10.00 11.82 -6.12
C MET A 1 10.14 13.06 -5.26
N ALA A 2 9.04 13.62 -4.76
CA ALA A 2 9.08 14.71 -3.77
C ALA A 2 9.01 14.11 -2.37
N LYS A 3 9.72 14.71 -1.40
CA LYS A 3 9.65 14.32 0.00
C LYS A 3 8.21 14.49 0.51
N THR A 4 7.71 13.52 1.26
CA THR A 4 6.37 13.60 1.85
C THR A 4 6.39 14.41 3.15
N SER A 5 5.24 14.96 3.54
CA SER A 5 5.03 15.58 4.85
C SER A 5 4.67 14.56 5.93
N ILE A 6 4.52 13.29 5.57
CA ILE A 6 4.23 12.19 6.50
C ILE A 6 5.51 11.89 7.30
N GLU A 7 5.46 12.09 8.62
CA GLU A 7 6.66 12.12 9.48
C GLU A 7 7.37 10.77 9.58
N TRP A 8 6.64 9.67 9.47
CA TRP A 8 7.16 8.32 9.67
C TRP A 8 7.73 7.66 8.40
N THR A 9 7.73 8.36 7.25
CA THR A 9 8.23 7.86 5.96
C THR A 9 9.04 8.90 5.18
N ASP A 10 9.98 8.45 4.33
CA ASP A 10 10.84 9.37 3.60
C ASP A 10 10.16 9.93 2.34
N PHE A 11 9.45 9.05 1.62
CA PHE A 11 8.81 9.36 0.34
C PHE A 11 7.50 8.59 0.18
N SER A 12 6.50 9.23 -0.42
CA SER A 12 5.34 8.54 -0.96
C SER A 12 5.57 8.19 -2.44
N ILE A 13 5.08 7.03 -2.88
CA ILE A 13 5.12 6.59 -4.28
C ILE A 13 3.71 6.20 -4.75
N ASN A 14 3.28 6.75 -5.88
CA ASN A 14 1.94 6.50 -6.45
C ASN A 14 2.07 6.02 -7.90
N PRO A 15 2.34 4.73 -8.12
CA PRO A 15 2.44 4.18 -9.47
C PRO A 15 1.07 4.02 -10.13
N ILE A 16 -0.02 3.91 -9.35
CA ILE A 16 -1.38 3.83 -9.87
C ILE A 16 -1.91 5.25 -10.06
N ARG A 17 -2.05 5.63 -11.32
CA ARG A 17 -2.33 7.00 -11.77
C ARG A 17 -3.59 7.02 -12.62
N ALA A 18 -4.16 8.20 -12.78
CA ALA A 18 -5.35 8.39 -13.59
C ALA A 18 -5.22 9.60 -14.50
N ARG A 19 -5.95 9.57 -15.62
CA ARG A 19 -6.05 10.66 -16.60
C ARG A 19 -7.42 10.61 -17.27
N TRP A 20 -7.84 11.71 -17.89
CA TRP A 20 -9.00 11.67 -18.78
C TRP A 20 -8.74 10.73 -19.96
N LYS A 21 -9.77 9.98 -20.37
CA LYS A 21 -9.77 9.31 -21.67
C LYS A 21 -9.71 10.36 -22.78
N ILE A 22 -9.22 9.94 -23.94
CA ILE A 22 -9.11 10.83 -25.11
C ILE A 22 -10.48 11.44 -25.42
N GLY A 23 -10.54 12.78 -25.47
CA GLY A 23 -11.75 13.53 -25.76
C GLY A 23 -12.71 13.72 -24.58
N MET A 24 -12.41 13.17 -23.40
CA MET A 24 -13.28 13.27 -22.22
C MET A 24 -12.88 14.39 -21.26
N ASP A 25 -11.73 15.05 -21.46
CA ASP A 25 -11.34 16.19 -20.63
C ASP A 25 -12.24 17.40 -20.93
N PRO A 26 -13.12 17.83 -20.00
CA PRO A 26 -14.01 18.96 -20.23
C PRO A 26 -13.26 20.29 -20.41
N ASN A 27 -11.99 20.34 -20.00
CA ASN A 27 -11.13 21.50 -20.10
C ASN A 27 -10.06 21.38 -21.19
N TYR A 28 -10.15 20.37 -22.08
CA TYR A 28 -9.13 20.07 -23.09
C TYR A 28 -8.62 21.32 -23.84
N LEU A 29 -9.55 22.17 -24.32
CA LEU A 29 -9.23 23.39 -25.08
C LEU A 29 -8.61 24.53 -24.24
N SER A 30 -8.79 24.50 -22.92
CA SER A 30 -8.31 25.53 -21.98
C SER A 30 -7.07 25.11 -21.19
N SER A 31 -6.70 23.84 -21.28
CA SER A 31 -5.60 23.25 -20.51
C SER A 31 -4.24 23.70 -21.06
N ARG A 32 -3.39 24.27 -20.20
CA ARG A 32 -1.98 24.57 -20.53
C ARG A 32 -1.06 23.36 -20.35
N LEU A 33 -1.58 22.26 -19.81
CA LEU A 33 -0.86 21.02 -19.58
C LEU A 33 -1.38 19.98 -20.58
N PRO A 34 -0.54 19.45 -21.48
CA PRO A 34 -1.00 18.57 -22.55
C PRO A 34 -1.57 17.24 -22.05
N TYR A 35 -1.36 16.88 -20.77
CA TYR A 35 -1.89 15.67 -20.13
C TYR A 35 -2.13 15.89 -18.63
N HIS A 36 -3.39 16.06 -18.23
CA HIS A 36 -3.79 16.04 -16.82
C HIS A 36 -3.62 14.62 -16.26
N SER A 37 -2.69 14.45 -15.33
CA SER A 37 -2.45 13.18 -14.63
C SER A 37 -2.53 13.38 -13.14
N GLY A 38 -3.43 12.63 -12.50
CA GLY A 38 -3.64 12.64 -11.06
C GLY A 38 -3.69 11.22 -10.53
N HIS A 39 -4.62 10.99 -9.60
CA HIS A 39 -4.78 9.71 -8.93
C HIS A 39 -6.26 9.30 -8.98
N TYR A 40 -6.54 8.07 -8.57
CA TYR A 40 -7.91 7.56 -8.51
C TYR A 40 -8.07 6.63 -7.32
N CYS A 41 -9.20 6.75 -6.65
CA CYS A 41 -9.63 5.84 -5.60
C CYS A 41 -11.16 5.89 -5.50
N GLU A 42 -11.77 4.82 -5.01
CA GLU A 42 -13.20 4.77 -4.69
C GLU A 42 -13.38 4.86 -3.17
N LYS A 43 -14.35 5.67 -2.74
CA LYS A 43 -14.65 5.84 -1.31
C LYS A 43 -15.45 4.62 -0.81
N ILE A 44 -14.94 3.93 0.22
CA ILE A 44 -15.55 2.68 0.72
C ILE A 44 -15.83 2.67 2.23
N SER A 45 -15.44 3.72 2.95
CA SER A 45 -15.62 3.78 4.40
C SER A 45 -15.95 5.21 4.86
N PRO A 46 -16.44 5.39 6.09
CA PRO A 46 -16.63 6.71 6.68
C PRO A 46 -15.34 7.56 6.69
N GLY A 47 -14.17 6.92 6.78
CA GLY A 47 -12.86 7.60 6.70
C GLY A 47 -12.58 8.25 5.35
N CYS A 48 -13.22 7.77 4.28
CA CYS A 48 -13.05 8.32 2.94
C CYS A 48 -13.83 9.63 2.71
N LYS A 49 -14.79 9.98 3.59
CA LYS A 49 -15.69 11.13 3.41
C LYS A 49 -14.91 12.43 3.12
N ASN A 50 -13.94 12.76 3.96
CA ASN A 50 -13.10 13.99 3.87
C ASN A 50 -11.68 13.72 3.34
N CYS A 51 -11.49 12.63 2.59
CA CYS A 51 -10.21 12.18 2.06
C CYS A 51 -9.39 13.34 1.43
N TYR A 52 -8.18 13.57 1.95
CA TYR A 52 -7.31 14.63 1.45
C TYR A 52 -6.91 14.40 -0.01
N ALA A 53 -6.66 13.15 -0.40
CA ALA A 53 -6.28 12.80 -1.77
C ALA A 53 -7.40 13.10 -2.78
N SER A 54 -8.66 12.91 -2.38
CA SER A 54 -9.84 13.28 -3.17
C SER A 54 -9.89 14.79 -3.38
N ARG A 55 -9.70 15.58 -2.31
CA ARG A 55 -9.72 17.06 -2.36
C ARG A 55 -8.57 17.66 -3.19
N LEU A 56 -7.46 16.95 -3.34
CA LEU A 56 -6.33 17.38 -4.13
C LEU A 56 -6.49 17.08 -5.63
N GLN A 57 -7.39 16.18 -6.04
CA GLN A 57 -7.57 15.82 -7.47
C GLN A 57 -7.79 17.01 -8.41
N PRO A 58 -8.60 18.04 -8.06
CA PRO A 58 -8.78 19.19 -8.92
C PRO A 58 -7.49 19.94 -9.25
N ARG A 59 -6.46 19.88 -8.38
CA ARG A 59 -5.13 20.45 -8.67
C ARG A 59 -4.39 19.71 -9.79
N PHE A 60 -4.76 18.47 -10.04
CA PHE A 60 -4.24 17.65 -11.13
C PHE A 60 -5.16 17.66 -12.37
N GLY A 61 -6.22 18.48 -12.36
CA GLY A 61 -7.20 18.55 -13.45
C GLY A 61 -8.19 17.39 -13.48
N LEU A 62 -8.31 16.62 -12.40
CA LEU A 62 -9.24 15.49 -12.28
C LEU A 62 -10.34 15.77 -11.25
N PRO A 63 -11.52 15.14 -11.38
CA PRO A 63 -12.60 15.27 -10.39
C PRO A 63 -12.21 14.64 -9.06
N THR A 64 -12.84 15.12 -7.98
CA THR A 64 -12.72 14.50 -6.65
C THR A 64 -13.26 13.08 -6.67
N PHE A 65 -12.62 12.15 -5.95
CA PHE A 65 -13.12 10.77 -5.82
C PHE A 65 -14.59 10.69 -5.40
N SER A 66 -15.32 9.74 -5.98
CA SER A 66 -16.73 9.47 -5.65
C SER A 66 -16.93 8.10 -4.99
N GLU A 67 -18.12 7.87 -4.44
CA GLU A 67 -18.58 6.58 -3.92
C GLU A 67 -19.01 5.63 -5.04
N ALA A 68 -19.22 6.14 -6.26
CA ALA A 68 -19.73 5.37 -7.40
C ALA A 68 -18.64 5.10 -8.47
N ILE A 69 -18.76 3.93 -9.10
CA ILE A 69 -17.98 3.48 -10.27
C ILE A 69 -18.13 4.47 -11.47
N ALA A 70 -19.13 5.36 -11.43
CA ALA A 70 -19.50 6.31 -12.49
C ALA A 70 -18.36 7.20 -13.00
N GLN A 71 -17.28 7.41 -12.24
CA GLN A 71 -16.11 8.16 -12.71
C GLN A 71 -15.21 7.38 -13.69
N ARG A 72 -15.35 6.05 -13.80
CA ARG A 72 -14.54 5.23 -14.72
C ARG A 72 -14.93 5.39 -16.20
N ASP A 73 -16.09 5.98 -16.48
CA ASP A 73 -16.54 6.17 -17.87
C ASP A 73 -15.68 7.22 -18.60
N ASP A 74 -15.26 8.27 -17.89
CA ASP A 74 -14.46 9.35 -18.46
C ASP A 74 -12.97 9.27 -18.12
N ILE A 75 -12.61 8.51 -17.08
CA ILE A 75 -11.23 8.40 -16.58
C ILE A 75 -10.63 7.03 -16.93
N GLU A 76 -9.39 7.07 -17.39
CA GLU A 76 -8.53 5.91 -17.53
C GLU A 76 -7.56 5.85 -16.34
N VAL A 77 -7.56 4.72 -15.63
CA VAL A 77 -6.52 4.40 -14.65
C VAL A 77 -5.42 3.63 -15.35
N TYR A 78 -4.16 3.88 -15.00
CA TYR A 78 -2.99 3.24 -15.60
C TYR A 78 -1.85 3.07 -14.58
N LEU A 79 -0.94 2.14 -14.88
CA LEU A 79 0.33 2.01 -14.16
C LEU A 79 1.38 2.94 -14.76
N ASP A 80 1.85 3.90 -13.97
CA ASP A 80 2.98 4.76 -14.31
C ASP A 80 4.30 4.07 -13.92
N GLU A 81 4.84 3.28 -14.86
CA GLU A 81 6.08 2.53 -14.66
C GLU A 81 7.29 3.45 -14.37
N SER A 82 7.24 4.73 -14.74
CA SER A 82 8.30 5.69 -14.40
C SER A 82 8.45 5.89 -12.88
N LYS A 83 7.39 5.63 -12.10
CA LYS A 83 7.42 5.65 -10.64
C LYS A 83 8.12 4.42 -10.07
N LEU A 84 7.90 3.25 -10.66
CA LEU A 84 8.62 2.03 -10.28
C LEU A 84 10.12 2.16 -10.57
N GLN A 85 10.47 2.70 -11.76
CA GLN A 85 11.86 2.98 -12.13
C GLN A 85 12.57 3.95 -11.19
N GLN A 86 11.83 4.91 -10.60
CA GLN A 86 12.37 5.82 -9.60
C GLN A 86 12.79 5.09 -8.31
N VAL A 87 12.05 4.07 -7.89
CA VAL A 87 12.40 3.23 -6.74
C VAL A 87 13.61 2.36 -7.07
N LEU A 88 13.57 1.64 -8.21
CA LEU A 88 14.66 0.74 -8.65
C LEU A 88 16.03 1.43 -8.77
N ARG A 89 16.06 2.69 -9.21
CA ARG A 89 17.31 3.46 -9.38
C ARG A 89 17.89 3.99 -8.08
N ARG A 90 17.13 4.00 -7.00
CA ARG A 90 17.56 4.61 -5.75
C ARG A 90 18.47 3.66 -4.97
N LYS A 91 19.69 4.12 -4.69
CA LYS A 91 20.68 3.34 -3.93
C LYS A 91 20.61 3.55 -2.43
N LYS A 92 20.29 4.77 -1.97
CA LYS A 92 20.22 5.09 -0.54
C LYS A 92 19.05 4.34 0.10
N PRO A 93 19.26 3.57 1.19
CA PRO A 93 18.18 2.96 1.97
C PRO A 93 17.10 3.99 2.30
N THR A 94 15.84 3.62 2.10
CA THR A 94 14.73 4.58 2.10
C THR A 94 13.44 3.87 2.42
N LYS A 95 12.61 4.54 3.22
CA LYS A 95 11.28 4.09 3.58
C LYS A 95 10.26 4.72 2.63
N TYR A 96 9.50 3.88 1.97
CA TYR A 96 8.50 4.27 0.97
C TYR A 96 7.09 3.96 1.44
N PHE A 97 6.21 4.95 1.39
CA PHE A 97 4.78 4.73 1.57
C PHE A 97 4.08 4.64 0.21
N TRP A 98 3.47 3.49 -0.08
CA TRP A 98 2.86 3.21 -1.38
C TRP A 98 1.40 3.62 -1.41
N CYS A 99 1.03 4.28 -2.52
CA CYS A 99 -0.34 4.65 -2.85
C CYS A 99 -1.02 5.52 -1.79
N ASP A 100 -0.34 6.52 -1.23
CA ASP A 100 -0.95 7.46 -0.27
C ASP A 100 -2.11 8.27 -0.87
N MET A 101 -2.16 8.38 -2.21
CA MET A 101 -3.20 9.10 -2.95
C MET A 101 -4.09 8.16 -3.80
N SER A 102 -3.93 6.85 -3.67
CA SER A 102 -4.61 5.80 -4.44
C SER A 102 -4.86 4.59 -3.53
N ASP A 103 -5.12 3.41 -4.09
CA ASP A 103 -5.14 2.15 -3.32
C ASP A 103 -4.66 1.01 -4.22
N MET A 104 -3.61 0.29 -3.80
CA MET A 104 -3.01 -0.80 -4.59
C MET A 104 -3.95 -1.99 -4.76
N PHE A 105 -4.90 -2.16 -3.85
CA PHE A 105 -5.88 -3.24 -3.86
C PHE A 105 -7.26 -2.76 -4.30
N GLY A 106 -7.34 -1.63 -5.02
CA GLY A 106 -8.55 -1.19 -5.69
C GLY A 106 -9.09 -2.25 -6.67
N SER A 107 -10.40 -2.37 -6.80
CA SER A 107 -11.01 -3.29 -7.78
C SER A 107 -10.72 -2.90 -9.24
N TRP A 108 -10.28 -1.65 -9.47
CA TRP A 108 -9.80 -1.14 -10.76
C TRP A 108 -8.32 -1.45 -11.02
N VAL A 109 -7.62 -2.08 -10.09
CA VAL A 109 -6.19 -2.38 -10.20
C VAL A 109 -6.03 -3.85 -10.62
N PRO A 110 -5.56 -4.12 -11.85
CA PRO A 110 -5.25 -5.47 -12.29
C PRO A 110 -4.12 -6.08 -11.46
N ASP A 111 -4.19 -7.40 -11.23
CA ASP A 111 -3.15 -8.13 -10.51
C ASP A 111 -1.76 -7.96 -11.16
N GLU A 112 -1.68 -7.82 -12.49
CA GLU A 112 -0.42 -7.58 -13.18
C GLU A 112 0.30 -6.32 -12.69
N TRP A 113 -0.44 -5.25 -12.37
CA TRP A 113 0.15 -4.01 -11.88
C TRP A 113 0.62 -4.15 -10.44
N THR A 114 -0.17 -4.82 -9.61
CA THR A 114 0.20 -5.19 -8.24
C THR A 114 1.44 -6.07 -8.24
N ASN A 115 1.54 -7.02 -9.18
CA ASN A 115 2.71 -7.88 -9.37
C ASN A 115 3.96 -7.06 -9.71
N LYS A 116 3.87 -6.07 -10.61
CA LYS A 116 4.99 -5.17 -10.94
C LYS A 116 5.42 -4.31 -9.74
N CYS A 117 4.47 -3.88 -8.89
CA CYS A 117 4.77 -3.16 -7.67
C CYS A 117 5.54 -4.05 -6.68
N PHE A 118 5.05 -5.25 -6.36
CA PHE A 118 5.75 -6.18 -5.46
C PHE A 118 7.07 -6.69 -6.04
N ALA A 119 7.18 -6.88 -7.35
CA ALA A 119 8.45 -7.18 -8.02
C ALA A 119 9.46 -6.05 -7.78
N THR A 120 9.04 -4.79 -7.89
CA THR A 120 9.90 -3.64 -7.58
C THR A 120 10.36 -3.66 -6.12
N MET A 121 9.47 -4.00 -5.18
CA MET A 121 9.81 -4.10 -3.76
C MET A 121 10.81 -5.22 -3.47
N ALA A 122 10.63 -6.39 -4.09
CA ALA A 122 11.54 -7.53 -3.97
C ALA A 122 12.92 -7.26 -4.58
N LEU A 123 12.98 -6.50 -5.67
CA LEU A 123 14.21 -6.07 -6.34
C LEU A 123 14.96 -4.96 -5.59
N THR A 124 14.37 -4.39 -4.55
CA THR A 124 14.97 -3.31 -3.76
C THR A 124 15.00 -3.63 -2.26
N PRO A 125 15.68 -4.73 -1.85
CA PRO A 125 15.71 -5.17 -0.45
C PRO A 125 16.35 -4.16 0.50
N GLN A 126 17.12 -3.20 -0.01
CA GLN A 126 17.68 -2.09 0.77
C GLN A 126 16.63 -1.04 1.20
N HIS A 127 15.40 -1.11 0.69
CA HIS A 127 14.31 -0.19 1.00
C HIS A 127 13.27 -0.86 1.88
N THR A 128 12.60 -0.06 2.73
CA THR A 128 11.41 -0.50 3.46
C THR A 128 10.18 -0.02 2.70
N HIS A 129 9.24 -0.91 2.40
CA HIS A 129 8.02 -0.59 1.66
C HIS A 129 6.80 -0.78 2.53
N GLN A 130 6.04 0.30 2.73
CA GLN A 130 4.82 0.32 3.53
C GLN A 130 3.63 0.38 2.58
N VAL A 131 2.81 -0.67 2.58
CA VAL A 131 1.60 -0.78 1.75
C VAL A 131 0.38 -0.75 2.67
N LEU A 132 -0.46 0.25 2.52
CA LEU A 132 -1.69 0.42 3.28
C LEU A 132 -2.90 0.29 2.36
N THR A 133 -3.96 -0.35 2.84
CA THR A 133 -5.24 -0.41 2.12
C THR A 133 -6.44 -0.35 3.05
N LYS A 134 -7.59 0.04 2.52
CA LYS A 134 -8.90 -0.19 3.17
C LYS A 134 -9.62 -1.42 2.63
N ARG A 135 -9.03 -2.11 1.64
CA ARG A 135 -9.60 -3.27 0.93
C ARG A 135 -8.94 -4.56 1.39
N ALA A 136 -9.06 -4.85 2.68
CA ALA A 136 -8.38 -5.96 3.33
C ALA A 136 -8.73 -7.32 2.69
N GLU A 137 -9.99 -7.54 2.29
CA GLU A 137 -10.42 -8.75 1.58
C GLU A 137 -9.67 -8.94 0.26
N ARG A 138 -9.50 -7.87 -0.52
CA ARG A 138 -8.80 -7.93 -1.81
C ARG A 138 -7.31 -8.17 -1.63
N MET A 139 -6.70 -7.60 -0.60
CA MET A 139 -5.31 -7.88 -0.22
C MET A 139 -5.13 -9.33 0.22
N GLN A 140 -5.96 -9.83 1.13
CA GLN A 140 -5.92 -11.23 1.58
C GLN A 140 -6.12 -12.18 0.40
N ALA A 141 -7.09 -11.92 -0.47
CA ALA A 141 -7.35 -12.73 -1.66
C ALA A 141 -6.19 -12.72 -2.66
N TYR A 142 -5.48 -11.59 -2.81
CA TYR A 142 -4.28 -11.49 -3.64
C TYR A 142 -3.16 -12.42 -3.12
N PHE A 143 -3.02 -12.51 -1.80
CA PHE A 143 -2.01 -13.34 -1.15
C PHE A 143 -2.47 -14.76 -0.80
N ALA A 144 -3.69 -15.15 -1.18
CA ALA A 144 -4.23 -16.48 -0.88
C ALA A 144 -3.34 -17.60 -1.46
N PRO A 145 -3.17 -18.72 -0.74
CA PRO A 145 -2.41 -19.88 -1.22
C PRO A 145 -2.84 -20.30 -2.64
N GLY A 146 -1.87 -20.49 -3.54
CA GLY A 146 -2.13 -20.89 -4.94
C GLY A 146 -2.41 -19.74 -5.91
N ARG A 147 -2.60 -18.49 -5.45
CA ARG A 147 -2.61 -17.31 -6.35
C ARG A 147 -1.26 -16.63 -6.48
N TYR A 148 -0.52 -16.60 -5.38
CA TYR A 148 0.77 -15.90 -5.33
C TYR A 148 1.97 -16.83 -5.65
N ARG A 149 1.85 -18.14 -5.38
CA ARG A 149 3.00 -19.04 -5.22
C ARG A 149 3.70 -19.48 -6.51
N ASP A 150 3.08 -19.34 -7.67
CA ASP A 150 3.68 -19.80 -8.91
C ASP A 150 3.94 -18.62 -9.85
N CYS A 151 5.22 -18.25 -9.89
CA CYS A 151 5.92 -17.53 -10.94
C CYS A 151 5.60 -16.04 -11.20
N GLN A 152 4.40 -15.47 -11.00
CA GLN A 152 4.11 -14.17 -11.61
C GLN A 152 4.91 -12.96 -11.09
N VAL A 153 5.07 -12.76 -9.77
CA VAL A 153 5.90 -11.65 -9.24
C VAL A 153 7.39 -11.89 -9.51
N ALA A 154 7.84 -13.14 -9.37
CA ALA A 154 9.20 -13.53 -9.70
C ALA A 154 9.50 -13.34 -11.20
N ASP A 155 8.55 -13.64 -12.07
CA ASP A 155 8.64 -13.48 -13.51
C ASP A 155 8.62 -12.00 -13.90
N GLN A 156 7.73 -11.20 -13.29
CA GLN A 156 7.77 -9.75 -13.46
C GLN A 156 9.11 -9.17 -13.01
N ALA A 157 9.68 -9.66 -11.90
CA ALA A 157 10.99 -9.22 -11.46
C ALA A 157 12.11 -9.65 -12.42
N LYS A 158 12.05 -10.86 -13.00
CA LYS A 158 13.01 -11.28 -14.04
C LYS A 158 12.90 -10.40 -15.28
N ILE A 159 11.68 -10.08 -15.72
CA ILE A 159 11.42 -9.17 -16.86
C ILE A 159 11.98 -7.77 -16.56
N ILE A 160 11.70 -7.23 -15.38
CA ILE A 160 12.23 -5.92 -14.96
C ILE A 160 13.76 -5.95 -14.87
N HIS A 161 14.34 -7.00 -14.28
CA HIS A 161 15.78 -7.12 -14.14
C HIS A 161 16.50 -7.18 -15.49
N THR A 162 15.97 -7.96 -16.43
CA THR A 162 16.54 -8.10 -17.78
C THR A 162 16.36 -6.83 -18.62
N SER A 163 15.24 -6.12 -18.49
CA SER A 163 14.97 -4.88 -19.26
C SER A 163 15.69 -3.64 -18.73
N VAL A 164 16.09 -3.62 -17.45
CA VAL A 164 16.79 -2.47 -16.81
C VAL A 164 18.33 -2.62 -16.88
N SER A 165 18.84 -3.66 -17.54
CA SER A 165 20.25 -4.02 -17.72
C SER A 165 21.00 -3.07 -18.68
N PRO A 166 21.22 -1.80 -18.30
CA PRO A 166 22.60 -1.35 -18.08
C PRO A 166 22.86 -0.83 -16.66
N PHE A 167 21.85 -0.77 -15.79
CA PHE A 167 22.05 -0.45 -14.38
C PHE A 167 22.31 -1.75 -13.63
N LYS A 168 23.53 -1.94 -13.08
CA LYS A 168 23.80 -2.98 -12.07
C LYS A 168 22.75 -2.82 -10.96
N LEU A 169 21.71 -3.66 -10.98
CA LEU A 169 20.70 -3.66 -9.93
C LEU A 169 21.39 -4.04 -8.61
N PRO A 170 21.00 -3.45 -7.47
CA PRO A 170 21.71 -3.64 -6.21
C PRO A 170 21.74 -5.07 -5.64
N SER A 171 21.19 -6.09 -6.29
CA SER A 171 21.10 -7.42 -5.70
C SER A 171 21.33 -8.57 -6.69
N GLU A 172 22.61 -8.90 -6.93
CA GLU A 172 22.98 -10.28 -7.30
C GLU A 172 22.50 -11.30 -6.26
N ALA A 173 22.12 -10.88 -5.04
CA ALA A 173 21.57 -11.73 -3.98
C ALA A 173 20.12 -12.18 -4.23
N VAL A 174 19.26 -11.35 -4.84
CA VAL A 174 17.84 -11.71 -5.12
C VAL A 174 17.76 -12.73 -6.25
N PHE A 175 18.68 -12.61 -7.21
CA PHE A 175 18.89 -13.56 -8.30
C PHE A 175 20.23 -14.29 -8.18
N ASP A 176 20.59 -14.78 -6.99
CA ASP A 176 21.80 -15.59 -6.84
C ASP A 176 21.64 -16.90 -7.61
N ALA A 177 22.18 -16.95 -8.83
CA ALA A 177 22.12 -18.12 -9.70
C ALA A 177 22.71 -19.38 -9.04
N ARG A 178 23.56 -19.22 -8.02
CA ARG A 178 24.10 -20.33 -7.23
C ARG A 178 23.04 -20.96 -6.33
N ARG A 179 22.03 -20.22 -5.87
CA ARG A 179 20.87 -20.76 -5.11
C ARG A 179 20.04 -21.69 -5.99
N VAL A 180 19.71 -21.23 -7.19
CA VAL A 180 18.98 -22.06 -8.16
C VAL A 180 19.79 -23.27 -8.61
N ALA A 181 21.10 -23.11 -8.82
CA ALA A 181 21.98 -24.25 -9.10
C ALA A 181 22.04 -25.27 -7.95
N ARG A 182 21.71 -24.87 -6.71
CA ARG A 182 21.57 -25.74 -5.53
C ARG A 182 20.14 -26.24 -5.29
N GLY A 183 19.19 -25.93 -6.18
CA GLY A 183 17.77 -26.29 -6.03
C GLY A 183 17.01 -25.47 -4.98
N GLU A 184 17.60 -24.36 -4.50
CA GLU A 184 16.94 -23.44 -3.58
C GLU A 184 16.05 -22.45 -4.36
N PRO A 185 14.84 -22.11 -3.86
CA PRO A 185 13.99 -21.09 -4.48
C PRO A 185 14.65 -19.70 -4.45
N TRP A 186 14.27 -18.83 -5.39
CA TRP A 186 14.73 -17.45 -5.37
C TRP A 186 14.23 -16.75 -4.10
N LEU A 187 14.96 -15.75 -3.60
CA LEU A 187 14.49 -14.98 -2.44
C LEU A 187 13.15 -14.29 -2.72
N ILE A 188 12.89 -13.94 -3.98
CA ILE A 188 11.59 -13.38 -4.42
C ILE A 188 10.43 -14.38 -4.37
N ASP A 189 10.73 -15.68 -4.38
CA ASP A 189 9.74 -16.75 -4.24
C ASP A 189 9.41 -17.00 -2.76
N THR A 190 10.17 -16.41 -1.83
CA THR A 190 10.02 -16.62 -0.39
C THR A 190 9.15 -15.51 0.22
N TRP A 191 7.91 -15.86 0.56
CA TRP A 191 6.99 -14.96 1.25
C TRP A 191 6.89 -15.27 2.74
N PRO A 192 6.72 -14.25 3.59
CA PRO A 192 6.60 -12.83 3.24
C PRO A 192 7.93 -12.16 2.87
N LEU A 193 7.89 -11.14 2.00
CA LEU A 193 9.07 -10.29 1.73
C LEU A 193 9.43 -9.50 2.99
N SER A 194 10.65 -9.71 3.52
CA SER A 194 11.10 -9.14 4.79
C SER A 194 11.13 -7.61 4.82
N ASN A 195 11.26 -6.96 3.66
CA ASN A 195 11.32 -5.51 3.52
C ASN A 195 9.96 -4.86 3.19
N VAL A 196 8.88 -5.65 3.18
CA VAL A 196 7.51 -5.20 2.88
C VAL A 196 6.63 -5.28 4.13
N TRP A 197 6.05 -4.14 4.48
CA TRP A 197 5.11 -3.96 5.58
C TRP A 197 3.72 -3.84 4.98
N LEU A 198 2.79 -4.69 5.42
CA LEU A 198 1.40 -4.67 4.98
C LEU A 198 0.53 -4.14 6.11
N GLY A 199 -0.44 -3.29 5.76
CA GLY A 199 -1.31 -2.71 6.75
C GLY A 199 -2.71 -2.43 6.24
N VAL A 200 -3.63 -2.29 7.18
CA VAL A 200 -5.01 -1.90 6.93
C VAL A 200 -5.35 -0.62 7.68
N SER A 201 -6.22 0.22 7.11
CA SER A 201 -6.83 1.29 7.91
C SER A 201 -8.01 0.74 8.69
N ALA A 202 -8.08 1.08 9.97
CA ALA A 202 -9.23 0.86 10.83
C ALA A 202 -9.58 2.21 11.45
N GLU A 203 -10.75 2.76 11.16
CA GLU A 203 -11.16 4.09 11.62
C GLU A 203 -11.90 4.07 12.96
N ASN A 204 -12.49 2.92 13.31
CA ASN A 204 -13.25 2.66 14.53
C ASN A 204 -13.26 1.15 14.81
N GLN A 205 -13.91 0.72 15.90
CA GLN A 205 -13.96 -0.70 16.29
C GLN A 205 -14.56 -1.59 15.19
N ASP A 206 -15.65 -1.16 14.53
CA ASP A 206 -16.30 -1.97 13.50
C ASP A 206 -15.34 -2.28 12.33
N THR A 207 -14.62 -1.27 11.81
CA THR A 207 -13.69 -1.50 10.70
C THR A 207 -12.40 -2.16 11.13
N PHE A 208 -12.06 -2.08 12.42
CA PHE A 208 -10.99 -2.86 13.02
C PHE A 208 -11.35 -4.35 13.06
N ASP A 209 -12.52 -4.69 13.61
CA ASP A 209 -13.03 -6.07 13.71
C ASP A 209 -13.25 -6.70 12.34
N GLU A 210 -13.61 -5.91 11.33
CA GLU A 210 -13.75 -6.35 9.93
C GLU A 210 -12.39 -6.66 9.27
N ARG A 211 -11.41 -5.76 9.39
CA ARG A 211 -10.22 -5.77 8.50
C ARG A 211 -8.98 -6.37 9.13
N VAL A 212 -8.83 -6.27 10.44
CA VAL A 212 -7.64 -6.80 11.14
C VAL A 212 -7.55 -8.32 11.07
N PRO A 213 -8.64 -9.12 11.23
CA PRO A 213 -8.53 -10.57 11.03
C PRO A 213 -7.96 -10.93 9.65
N LEU A 214 -8.40 -10.23 8.61
CA LEU A 214 -7.94 -10.44 7.22
C LEU A 214 -6.45 -10.08 7.04
N LEU A 215 -5.97 -9.02 7.70
CA LEU A 215 -4.55 -8.68 7.75
C LEU A 215 -3.74 -9.77 8.48
N MET A 216 -4.27 -10.32 9.56
CA MET A 216 -3.60 -11.40 10.29
C MET A 216 -3.45 -12.65 9.43
N ASP A 217 -4.44 -12.97 8.60
CA ASP A 217 -4.39 -14.08 7.66
C ASP A 217 -3.52 -13.80 6.41
N THR A 218 -3.10 -12.56 6.21
CA THR A 218 -2.23 -12.17 5.09
C THR A 218 -0.75 -12.42 5.44
N PRO A 219 0.06 -13.01 4.53
CA PRO A 219 1.49 -13.20 4.74
C PRO A 219 2.22 -11.86 4.69
N ALA A 220 2.56 -11.34 5.88
CA ALA A 220 3.28 -10.08 6.05
C ALA A 220 4.47 -10.28 6.98
N ALA A 221 5.61 -9.67 6.65
CA ALA A 221 6.78 -9.66 7.52
C ALA A 221 6.61 -8.65 8.67
N VAL A 222 5.90 -7.57 8.41
CA VAL A 222 5.46 -6.58 9.39
C VAL A 222 4.00 -6.23 9.07
N ARG A 223 3.15 -6.27 10.09
CA ARG A 223 1.73 -5.91 10.07
C ARG A 223 1.54 -4.60 10.78
N PHE A 224 0.91 -3.63 10.12
CA PHE A 224 0.61 -2.36 10.76
C PHE A 224 -0.84 -1.93 10.60
N ILE A 225 -1.33 -1.19 11.59
CA ILE A 225 -2.67 -0.61 11.55
C ILE A 225 -2.56 0.90 11.40
N SER A 226 -3.31 1.43 10.45
CA SER A 226 -3.52 2.87 10.33
C SER A 226 -4.84 3.24 10.98
N TYR A 227 -4.78 3.73 12.22
CA TYR A 227 -5.89 4.35 12.92
C TYR A 227 -6.10 5.79 12.44
N GLU A 228 -6.28 5.93 11.12
CA GLU A 228 -6.32 7.20 10.38
C GLU A 228 -7.38 7.22 9.25
N PRO A 229 -8.37 8.13 9.32
CA PRO A 229 -8.66 8.99 10.45
C PRO A 229 -9.28 8.20 11.62
N ALA A 230 -8.91 8.56 12.85
CA ALA A 230 -9.59 8.08 14.06
C ALA A 230 -11.01 8.68 14.14
N LEU A 231 -12.05 7.84 13.99
CA LEU A 231 -13.47 8.21 13.96
C LEU A 231 -14.29 7.62 15.11
N GLY A 232 -13.72 6.71 15.89
CA GLY A 232 -14.33 6.14 17.09
C GLY A 232 -13.27 5.34 17.86
N PRO A 233 -13.46 5.09 19.18
CA PRO A 233 -12.48 4.35 19.97
C PRO A 233 -12.25 2.95 19.39
N VAL A 234 -11.05 2.43 19.60
CA VAL A 234 -10.67 1.05 19.26
C VAL A 234 -9.97 0.44 20.46
N ASP A 235 -10.38 -0.78 20.80
CA ASP A 235 -9.71 -1.63 21.76
C ASP A 235 -8.73 -2.57 21.01
N PHE A 236 -7.45 -2.23 21.09
CA PHE A 236 -6.34 -3.01 20.55
C PHE A 236 -5.86 -4.10 21.53
N SER A 237 -6.34 -4.10 22.79
CA SER A 237 -5.90 -5.05 23.82
C SER A 237 -6.33 -6.49 23.54
N LEU A 238 -7.36 -6.66 22.71
CA LEU A 238 -7.93 -7.97 22.35
C LEU A 238 -7.11 -8.75 21.31
N TRP A 239 -6.09 -8.15 20.71
CA TRP A 239 -5.37 -8.76 19.59
C TRP A 239 -4.01 -9.33 19.98
N ARG A 240 -4.07 -10.46 20.69
CA ARG A 240 -2.98 -11.44 20.79
C ARG A 240 -3.42 -12.77 20.15
N PRO A 241 -3.65 -12.83 18.83
CA PRO A 241 -3.98 -14.10 18.19
C PRO A 241 -2.85 -15.10 18.46
N VAL A 242 -3.20 -16.23 19.05
CA VAL A 242 -2.26 -17.33 19.28
C VAL A 242 -2.29 -18.24 18.05
N GLU A 243 -1.16 -18.36 17.37
CA GLU A 243 -0.96 -19.29 16.26
C GLU A 243 -0.33 -20.58 16.79
N THR A 244 -0.92 -21.74 16.53
CA THR A 244 -0.33 -23.02 16.89
C THR A 244 0.41 -23.63 15.70
N ILE A 245 1.74 -23.74 15.77
CA ILE A 245 2.56 -24.41 14.76
C ILE A 245 3.22 -25.64 15.37
N GLY A 246 2.89 -26.84 14.88
CA GLY A 246 3.47 -28.08 15.39
C GLY A 246 3.14 -28.38 16.86
N GLY A 247 2.02 -27.85 17.37
CA GLY A 247 1.62 -27.97 18.77
C GLY A 247 2.23 -26.92 19.72
N VAL A 248 2.98 -25.95 19.19
CA VAL A 248 3.53 -24.82 19.95
C VAL A 248 2.73 -23.57 19.63
N GLU A 249 2.25 -22.90 20.67
CA GLU A 249 1.55 -21.62 20.59
C GLU A 249 2.54 -20.45 20.47
N PHE A 250 2.34 -19.61 19.45
CA PHE A 250 3.07 -18.39 19.20
C PHE A 250 2.10 -17.22 19.19
N GLU A 251 2.40 -16.18 19.95
CA GLU A 251 1.62 -14.95 19.86
C GLU A 251 1.95 -14.24 18.54
N ARG A 252 0.95 -14.03 17.70
CA ARG A 252 1.01 -13.12 16.56
C ARG A 252 0.61 -11.73 17.02
N TRP A 253 1.39 -10.74 16.66
CA TRP A 253 1.16 -9.36 17.06
C TRP A 253 0.99 -8.44 15.85
N ILE A 254 0.33 -7.32 16.09
CA ILE A 254 0.45 -6.14 15.25
C ILE A 254 1.79 -5.48 15.61
N ASP A 255 2.64 -5.27 14.62
CA ASP A 255 4.00 -4.77 14.82
C ASP A 255 4.05 -3.25 15.00
N TRP A 256 3.07 -2.53 14.43
CA TRP A 256 3.07 -1.07 14.44
C TRP A 256 1.67 -0.48 14.28
N ILE A 257 1.38 0.59 15.01
CA ILE A 257 0.16 1.37 14.87
C ILE A 257 0.53 2.82 14.60
N ILE A 258 -0.08 3.41 13.56
CA ILE A 258 -0.07 4.86 13.32
C ILE A 258 -1.46 5.42 13.61
N ALA A 259 -1.52 6.63 14.15
CA ALA A 259 -2.78 7.25 14.54
C ALA A 259 -2.78 8.75 14.26
N GLY A 260 -3.93 9.23 13.81
CA GLY A 260 -4.13 10.60 13.41
C GLY A 260 -5.60 10.90 13.09
N GLY A 261 -5.98 12.17 13.23
CA GLY A 261 -7.30 12.65 12.84
C GLY A 261 -7.38 12.97 11.34
N GLU A 262 -8.53 13.49 10.92
CA GLU A 262 -8.64 14.08 9.59
C GLU A 262 -7.78 15.35 9.46
N SER A 263 -7.28 15.61 8.26
CA SER A 263 -6.47 16.79 7.95
C SER A 263 -7.16 17.74 6.96
N GLY A 264 -6.83 19.03 7.03
CA GLY A 264 -7.30 20.07 6.11
C GLY A 264 -8.69 20.66 6.43
N PRO A 265 -9.21 21.56 5.56
CA PRO A 265 -10.49 22.21 5.78
C PRO A 265 -11.66 21.22 5.90
N GLY A 266 -12.52 21.42 6.89
CA GLY A 266 -13.67 20.55 7.13
C GLY A 266 -13.34 19.22 7.82
N ALA A 267 -12.12 19.06 8.33
CA ALA A 267 -11.74 17.92 9.16
C ALA A 267 -12.66 17.79 10.37
N ARG A 268 -13.20 16.60 10.58
CA ARG A 268 -13.95 16.25 11.79
C ARG A 268 -12.99 16.24 12.98
N PRO A 269 -13.38 16.80 14.14
CA PRO A 269 -12.57 16.70 15.34
C PRO A 269 -12.50 15.24 15.78
N SER A 270 -11.28 14.72 15.99
CA SER A 270 -11.06 13.44 16.67
C SER A 270 -10.99 13.67 18.18
N ASN A 271 -11.58 12.77 18.97
CA ASN A 271 -11.53 12.88 20.42
C ASN A 271 -10.10 12.57 20.93
N PRO A 272 -9.43 13.49 21.65
CA PRO A 272 -8.09 13.26 22.21
C PRO A 272 -7.97 12.01 23.08
N GLU A 273 -9.05 11.59 23.76
CA GLU A 273 -9.07 10.40 24.61
C GLU A 273 -8.80 9.11 23.84
N TRP A 274 -9.18 9.03 22.56
CA TRP A 274 -8.91 7.84 21.74
C TRP A 274 -7.40 7.64 21.53
N PHE A 275 -6.66 8.72 21.33
CA PHE A 275 -5.20 8.66 21.18
C PHE A 275 -4.49 8.39 22.50
N ARG A 276 -4.99 8.93 23.62
CA ARG A 276 -4.47 8.61 24.97
C ARG A 276 -4.67 7.13 25.29
N SER A 277 -5.88 6.63 25.01
CA SER A 277 -6.21 5.21 25.16
C SER A 277 -5.30 4.32 24.31
N LEU A 278 -5.09 4.65 23.02
CA LEU A 278 -4.16 3.91 22.17
C LEU A 278 -2.74 3.89 22.77
N ARG A 279 -2.20 5.05 23.18
CA ARG A 279 -0.88 5.13 23.81
C ARG A 279 -0.80 4.21 25.03
N ASP A 280 -1.80 4.27 25.91
CA ASP A 280 -1.81 3.48 27.16
C ASP A 280 -1.91 1.98 26.87
N GLN A 281 -2.67 1.58 25.84
CA GLN A 281 -2.73 0.19 25.37
C GLN A 281 -1.39 -0.29 24.77
N CYS A 282 -0.72 0.53 23.96
CA CYS A 282 0.63 0.23 23.45
C CYS A 282 1.64 0.07 24.60
N GLN A 283 1.60 0.98 25.58
CA GLN A 283 2.47 0.90 26.76
C GLN A 283 2.21 -0.38 27.58
N ALA A 284 0.95 -0.76 27.76
CA ALA A 284 0.58 -2.01 28.43
C ALA A 284 1.05 -3.26 27.67
N ALA A 285 1.11 -3.19 26.34
CA ALA A 285 1.62 -4.25 25.48
C ALA A 285 3.16 -4.29 25.37
N GLY A 286 3.88 -3.31 25.95
CA GLY A 286 5.34 -3.24 25.89
C GLY A 286 5.91 -2.75 24.55
N VAL A 287 5.09 -2.00 23.78
CA VAL A 287 5.45 -1.38 22.50
C VAL A 287 5.94 0.05 22.69
#